data_AF-A0A160T4T1-F1
#
_entry.id   AF-A0A160T4T1-F1
#
_cell.length_a   1.000
_cell.length_b   1.000
_cell.length_c   1.000
_cell.angle_alpha   90.00
_cell.angle_beta   90.00
_cell.angle_gamma   90.00
#
_symmetry.space_group_name_H-M   'P 1'
#
loop_
_entity.id
_entity.type
_entity.pdbx_description
1 polymer ?
#
loop_
_entity_poly.entity_id
_entity_poly.type
_entity_poly.pdbx_seq_one_letter_code
_entity_poly.pdbx_strand_id
1 'polypeptide(L)'
;MALKFEEWLNAQQGRTDLIGALARVPSLQYNPQGVTRQKTDEHKTWADLVLHIPEPGHIAVFNDAWQEFLLAKEAALEPSD
;
A
#
# COMPACT_ATOMS: atom_id res chain seq x y z
N MET A 1 -1.71 3.54 17.20
CA MET A 1 -2.53 3.15 16.02
C MET A 1 -1.57 2.54 15.01
N ALA A 2 -1.85 1.35 14.48
CA ALA A 2 -0.98 0.76 13.46
C ALA A 2 -1.20 1.50 12.13
N LEU A 3 -0.11 1.95 11.51
CA LEU A 3 -0.11 2.54 10.17
C LEU A 3 -0.70 1.52 9.17
N LYS A 4 -1.72 1.93 8.40
CA LYS A 4 -2.30 1.12 7.32
C LYS A 4 -1.61 1.42 6.00
N PHE A 5 -1.56 0.42 5.13
CA PHE A 5 -0.96 0.56 3.80
C PHE A 5 -1.69 1.60 2.95
N GLU A 6 -3.02 1.68 3.05
CA GLU A 6 -3.82 2.69 2.34
C GLU A 6 -3.39 4.11 2.67
N GLU A 7 -3.25 4.42 3.97
CA GLU A 7 -2.87 5.74 4.46
C GLU A 7 -1.45 6.08 4.05
N TRP A 8 -0.53 5.10 4.17
CA TRP A 8 0.85 5.27 3.75
C TRP A 8 0.98 5.47 2.24
N LEU A 9 0.28 4.68 1.42
CA LEU A 9 0.32 4.75 -0.03
C LEU A 9 -0.25 6.09 -0.53
N ASN A 10 -1.36 6.56 0.06
CA ASN A 10 -1.92 7.87 -0.27
C ASN A 10 -0.95 9.02 0.03
N ALA A 11 -0.13 8.91 1.07
CA ALA A 11 0.92 9.89 1.35
C ALA A 11 2.06 9.88 0.31
N GLN A 12 2.21 8.81 -0.48
CA GLN A 12 3.25 8.69 -1.51
C GLN A 12 2.87 9.36 -2.84
N GLN A 13 1.67 9.93 -3.00
CA GLN A 13 1.23 10.56 -4.26
C GLN A 13 2.11 11.74 -4.72
N GLY A 14 2.97 12.30 -3.86
CA GLY A 14 3.94 13.34 -4.22
C GLY A 14 5.20 12.83 -4.92
N ARG A 15 5.47 11.53 -4.89
CA ARG A 15 6.71 10.92 -5.40
C ARG A 15 6.78 10.92 -6.93
N THR A 16 7.99 11.07 -7.49
CA THR A 16 8.22 11.04 -8.95
C THR A 16 8.65 9.65 -9.47
N ASP A 17 8.90 8.71 -8.57
CA ASP A 17 9.24 7.32 -8.89
C ASP A 17 7.99 6.43 -9.05
N LEU A 18 8.23 5.14 -9.34
CA LEU A 18 7.17 4.17 -9.64
C LEU A 18 6.20 3.98 -8.49
N ILE A 19 6.63 4.12 -7.23
CA ILE A 19 5.73 4.04 -6.07
C ILE A 19 4.77 5.24 -6.05
N GLY A 20 5.26 6.43 -6.41
CA GLY A 20 4.41 7.60 -6.61
C GLY A 20 3.43 7.44 -7.76
N ALA A 21 3.84 6.75 -8.83
CA ALA A 21 2.93 6.38 -9.92
C ALA A 21 1.85 5.38 -9.44
N LEU A 22 2.23 4.36 -8.68
CA LEU A 22 1.32 3.38 -8.07
C LEU A 22 0.30 4.06 -7.15
N ALA A 23 0.73 4.99 -6.30
CA ALA A 23 -0.13 5.76 -5.40
C ALA A 23 -1.16 6.65 -6.12
N ARG A 24 -0.90 6.99 -7.39
CA ARG A 24 -1.81 7.77 -8.23
C ARG A 24 -2.82 6.92 -9.01
N VAL A 25 -2.72 5.59 -8.93
CA VAL A 25 -3.64 4.68 -9.62
C VAL A 25 -5.04 4.81 -9.00
N PRO A 26 -6.06 5.24 -9.76
CA PRO A 26 -7.38 5.53 -9.19
C PRO A 26 -8.06 4.31 -8.55
N SER A 27 -7.84 3.10 -9.09
CA SER A 27 -8.39 1.86 -8.53
C SER A 27 -7.77 1.47 -7.19
N LEU A 28 -6.61 2.06 -6.83
CA LEU A 28 -5.94 1.86 -5.55
C LEU A 28 -6.25 2.96 -4.53
N GLN A 29 -6.72 4.13 -4.97
CA GLN A 29 -7.05 5.26 -4.09
C GLN A 29 -8.38 5.10 -3.36
N TYR A 30 -9.28 4.29 -3.91
CA TYR A 30 -10.59 4.04 -3.33
C TYR A 30 -10.78 2.53 -3.26
N ASN A 31 -10.41 1.92 -2.14
CA ASN A 31 -10.76 0.54 -1.87
C ASN A 31 -12.14 0.51 -1.18
N PRO A 32 -13.25 0.27 -1.91
CA PRO A 32 -14.57 0.18 -1.31
C PRO A 32 -14.72 -1.05 -0.39
N GLN A 33 -13.78 -2.02 -0.45
CA GLN A 33 -13.72 -3.14 0.48
C GLN A 33 -13.03 -2.78 1.80
N GLY A 34 -13.22 -1.54 2.24
CA GLY A 34 -12.80 -1.07 3.54
C GLY A 34 -13.07 -2.13 4.60
N VAL A 35 -12.00 -2.64 5.19
CA VAL A 35 -12.00 -3.33 6.48
C VAL A 35 -13.12 -4.37 6.57
N THR A 36 -13.09 -5.41 5.73
CA THR A 36 -13.89 -6.59 6.07
C THR A 36 -13.38 -7.09 7.42
N ARG A 37 -14.29 -7.19 8.39
CA ARG A 37 -14.09 -7.58 9.80
C ARG A 37 -13.44 -8.95 10.02
N GLN A 38 -12.89 -9.57 8.99
CA GLN A 38 -12.10 -10.78 9.08
C GLN A 38 -10.62 -10.37 9.17
N LYS A 39 -9.83 -11.14 9.91
CA LYS A 39 -8.36 -11.04 9.95
C LYS A 39 -7.78 -11.39 8.57
N THR A 40 -8.12 -10.63 7.55
CA THR A 40 -7.61 -10.82 6.19
C THR A 40 -6.27 -10.12 6.15
N ASP A 41 -5.22 -10.85 5.76
CA ASP A 41 -3.89 -10.28 5.57
C ASP A 41 -3.98 -9.04 4.68
N GLU A 42 -3.64 -7.87 5.23
CA GLU A 42 -3.69 -6.58 4.51
C GLU A 42 -2.94 -6.69 3.17
N HIS A 43 -1.80 -7.37 3.16
CA HIS A 43 -1.03 -7.68 1.95
C HIS A 43 -1.85 -8.41 0.88
N LYS A 44 -2.63 -9.44 1.26
CA LYS A 44 -3.39 -10.25 0.29
C LYS A 44 -4.50 -9.43 -0.37
N THR A 45 -5.19 -8.60 0.41
CA THR A 45 -6.22 -7.72 -0.14
C THR A 45 -5.63 -6.73 -1.14
N TRP A 46 -4.47 -6.15 -0.85
CA TRP A 46 -3.81 -5.23 -1.76
C TRP A 46 -3.20 -5.92 -2.98
N ALA A 47 -2.60 -7.10 -2.79
CA ALA A 47 -2.08 -7.89 -3.90
C ALA A 47 -3.19 -8.25 -4.90
N ASP A 48 -4.38 -8.63 -4.44
CA ASP A 48 -5.54 -8.92 -5.28
C ASP A 48 -5.94 -7.69 -6.13
N LEU A 49 -6.00 -6.50 -5.53
CA LEU A 49 -6.29 -5.25 -6.25
C LEU A 49 -5.21 -4.93 -7.30
N VAL A 50 -3.95 -5.16 -6.99
CA VAL A 50 -2.83 -4.91 -7.91
C VAL A 50 -2.84 -5.89 -9.09
N LEU A 51 -3.27 -7.14 -8.89
CA LEU A 51 -3.45 -8.13 -9.96
C LEU A 51 -4.51 -7.72 -10.99
N HIS A 52 -5.46 -6.87 -10.60
CA HIS A 52 -6.48 -6.34 -11.50
C HIS A 52 -6.03 -5.11 -12.31
N ILE A 53 -4.81 -4.59 -12.08
CA ILE A 53 -4.27 -3.48 -12.87
C ILE A 53 -3.76 -4.03 -14.21
N PRO A 54 -4.27 -3.53 -15.36
CA PRO A 54 -3.97 -4.10 -16.67
C PRO A 54 -2.53 -3.82 -17.15
N GLU A 55 -1.84 -2.87 -16.53
CA GLU A 55 -0.48 -2.49 -16.91
C GLU A 55 0.56 -3.48 -16.34
N PRO A 56 1.55 -3.89 -17.14
CA PRO A 56 2.61 -4.76 -16.67
C PRO A 56 3.55 -4.02 -15.71
N GLY A 57 4.08 -4.73 -14.71
CA GLY A 57 5.11 -4.21 -13.79
C GLY A 57 4.60 -3.68 -12.44
N HIS A 58 3.29 -3.46 -12.28
CA HIS A 58 2.71 -3.00 -11.00
C HIS A 58 2.93 -3.96 -9.84
N ILE A 59 3.05 -5.27 -10.08
CA ILE A 59 3.34 -6.27 -9.04
C ILE A 59 4.73 -6.03 -8.41
N ALA A 60 5.74 -5.73 -9.24
CA ALA A 60 7.08 -5.46 -8.74
C ALA A 60 7.10 -4.17 -7.91
N VAL A 61 6.50 -3.11 -8.44
CA VAL A 61 6.37 -1.82 -7.76
C VAL A 61 5.57 -1.94 -6.46
N PHE A 62 4.52 -2.78 -6.44
CA PHE A 62 3.76 -3.07 -5.23
C PHE A 62 4.59 -3.78 -4.18
N ASN A 63 5.39 -4.79 -4.56
CA ASN A 63 6.26 -5.48 -3.62
C ASN A 63 7.29 -4.52 -3.00
N ASP A 64 7.88 -3.64 -3.81
CA ASP A 64 8.81 -2.61 -3.33
C ASP A 64 8.10 -1.64 -2.36
N ALA A 65 6.92 -1.14 -2.75
CA ALA A 65 6.08 -0.28 -1.91
C ALA A 65 5.68 -0.95 -0.59
N TRP A 66 5.39 -2.25 -0.63
CA TRP A 66 5.01 -3.03 0.56
C TRP A 66 6.18 -3.16 1.53
N GLN A 67 7.40 -3.40 1.03
CA GLN A 67 8.60 -3.44 1.88
C GLN A 67 8.87 -2.07 2.52
N GLU A 68 8.80 -0.97 1.76
CA GLU A 68 8.95 0.38 2.32
C GLU A 68 7.89 0.70 3.37
N PHE A 69 6.65 0.25 3.16
CA PHE A 69 5.58 0.39 4.14
C PHE A 69 5.86 -0.39 5.42
N LEU A 70 6.33 -1.64 5.33
CA LEU A 70 6.65 -2.44 6.52
C LEU A 70 7.72 -1.75 7.37
N LEU A 71 8.77 -1.22 6.73
CA LEU A 71 9.80 -0.43 7.40
C LEU A 71 9.23 0.83 8.05
N ALA A 72 8.37 1.58 7.35
CA ALA A 72 7.71 2.76 7.90
C ALA A 72 6.76 2.42 9.06
N LYS A 73 6.10 1.26 9.00
CA LYS A 73 5.19 0.75 10.04
C LYS A 73 5.96 0.33 11.28
N GLU A 74 7.11 -0.34 11.13
CA GLU A 74 8.02 -0.67 12.24
C GLU A 74 8.56 0.61 12.89
N ALA A 75 9.06 1.56 12.10
CA ALA A 75 9.55 2.85 12.61
C ALA A 75 8.46 3.67 13.33
N ALA A 76 7.19 3.56 12.90
CA ALA A 76 6.07 4.20 13.58
C ALA A 76 5.63 3.45 14.86
N LEU A 77 5.99 2.17 14.99
CA LEU A 77 5.70 1.33 16.15
C LEU A 77 6.80 1.39 17.21
N GLU A 78 8.01 1.81 16.84
CA GLU A 78 9.11 2.16 17.75
C GLU A 78 9.05 3.65 18.13
N PRO A 79 8.25 4.07 19.12
CA PRO A 79 8.58 5.30 19.83
C PRO A 79 9.91 5.02 20.55
N SER A 80 10.96 5.73 20.17
CA SER A 80 12.20 5.75 20.94
C SER A 80 11.90 6.13 22.39
N ASP A 81 12.47 5.32 23.29
CA ASP A 81 12.67 5.46 24.75
C ASP A 81 12.43 6.85 25.37
#